data_AF-A0A9Q3KSX6-F1
#
_entry.id   AF-A0A9Q3KSX6-F1
#
_cell.length_a   1.000
_cell.length_b   1.000
_cell.length_c   1.000
_cell.angle_alpha   90.00
_cell.angle_beta   90.00
_cell.angle_gamma   90.00
#
_symmetry.space_group_name_H-M   'P 1'
#
loop_
_entity.id
_entity.type
_entity.pdbx_description
1 polymer ?
#
loop_
_entity_poly.entity_id
_entity_poly.type
_entity_poly.pdbx_seq_one_letter_code
_entity_poly.pdbx_strand_id
1 'polypeptide(L)'
;MKTYAKHKESGILFKLLQQKYRSPGLESQLEEPWLRDYKDNKFFLIVGLLCHGEKHTSALTIVDRDHISLILQECQDCPYMGHMSDDRTKERVASTTWWLKLEQELSEYISTCERWQMENRKHGKKYGFLQHIEEPKHPWDRLQDLYQEAKRTSILP
;
A
#
# COMPACT_ATOMS: atom_id res chain seq x y z
N MET A 1 -3.83 20.15 -16.44
CA MET A 1 -3.94 20.77 -15.10
C MET A 1 -5.37 21.28 -14.82
N LYS A 2 -6.42 20.48 -15.10
CA LYS A 2 -7.84 20.78 -14.83
C LYS A 2 -8.43 19.87 -13.73
N THR A 3 -7.58 19.11 -13.04
CA THR A 3 -7.96 17.96 -12.23
C THR A 3 -8.77 18.33 -11.00
N TYR A 4 -8.40 19.43 -10.32
CA TYR A 4 -9.06 19.86 -9.08
C TYR A 4 -10.46 20.45 -9.27
N ALA A 5 -10.85 20.78 -10.51
CA ALA A 5 -12.18 21.33 -10.80
C ALA A 5 -13.27 20.26 -10.80
N LYS A 6 -12.91 18.98 -10.96
CA LYS A 6 -13.87 17.86 -10.97
C LYS A 6 -14.41 17.53 -9.58
N HIS A 7 -13.60 17.72 -8.54
CA HIS A 7 -13.92 17.36 -7.17
C HIS A 7 -14.22 18.64 -6.37
N LYS A 8 -15.38 18.68 -5.71
CA LYS A 8 -15.93 19.88 -5.03
C LYS A 8 -14.92 20.47 -4.05
N GLU A 9 -14.39 19.63 -3.17
CA GLU A 9 -13.53 19.99 -2.04
C GLU A 9 -12.18 20.50 -2.52
N SER A 10 -11.52 19.81 -3.46
CA SER A 10 -10.27 20.30 -4.04
C SER A 10 -10.45 21.60 -4.80
N GLY A 11 -11.60 21.79 -5.47
CA GLY A 11 -11.91 23.03 -6.17
C GLY A 11 -12.06 24.20 -5.20
N ILE A 12 -12.72 23.98 -4.06
CA ILE A 12 -12.86 24.96 -2.98
C ILE A 12 -11.49 25.28 -2.37
N LEU A 13 -10.71 24.25 -2.00
CA LEU A 13 -9.37 24.44 -1.42
C LEU A 13 -8.44 25.19 -2.36
N PHE A 14 -8.45 24.83 -3.65
CA PHE A 14 -7.63 25.51 -4.64
C PHE A 14 -7.98 26.99 -4.73
N LYS A 15 -9.26 27.35 -4.73
CA LYS A 15 -9.71 28.75 -4.70
C LYS A 15 -9.32 29.45 -3.41
N LEU A 16 -9.53 28.82 -2.25
CA LEU A 16 -9.18 29.36 -0.93
C LEU A 16 -7.69 29.67 -0.83
N LEU A 17 -6.84 28.77 -1.30
CA LEU A 17 -5.38 28.89 -1.21
C LEU A 17 -4.78 29.82 -2.26
N GLN A 18 -5.47 30.05 -3.39
CA GLN A 18 -5.06 31.06 -4.37
C GLN A 18 -5.45 32.48 -3.97
N GLN A 19 -6.48 32.64 -3.13
CA GLN A 19 -6.93 33.94 -2.69
C GLN A 19 -5.93 34.57 -1.72
N LYS A 20 -5.67 35.87 -1.90
CA LYS A 20 -4.82 36.65 -1.00
C LYS A 20 -5.45 36.91 0.38
N TYR A 21 -6.77 36.75 0.48
CA TYR A 21 -7.56 37.06 1.67
C TYR A 21 -8.44 35.88 2.04
N ARG A 22 -8.63 35.69 3.35
CA ARG A 22 -9.48 34.66 3.92
C ARG A 22 -10.95 34.91 3.55
N SER A 23 -11.64 33.89 3.06
CA SER A 23 -13.04 33.98 2.62
C SER A 23 -13.94 33.00 3.40
N PRO A 24 -14.54 33.44 4.52
CA PRO A 24 -15.32 32.56 5.42
C PRO A 24 -16.48 31.83 4.73
N GLY A 25 -17.06 32.42 3.68
CA GLY A 25 -18.16 31.80 2.93
C GLY A 25 -17.74 30.65 1.99
N LEU A 26 -16.46 30.55 1.64
CA LEU A 26 -15.90 29.38 0.94
C LEU A 26 -15.50 28.30 1.95
N GLU A 27 -14.99 28.69 3.12
CA GLU A 27 -14.65 27.76 4.20
C GLU A 27 -15.87 26.95 4.66
N SER A 28 -17.05 27.58 4.76
CA SER A 28 -18.29 26.89 5.16
C SER A 28 -18.80 25.85 4.16
N GLN A 29 -18.25 25.81 2.94
CA GLN A 29 -18.61 24.83 1.91
C GLN A 29 -17.77 23.55 2.00
N LEU A 30 -16.68 23.56 2.76
CA LEU A 30 -15.87 22.38 3.01
C LEU A 30 -16.56 21.46 4.02
N GLU A 31 -16.63 20.19 3.69
CA GLU A 31 -17.13 19.14 4.56
C GLU A 31 -16.00 18.49 5.36
N GLU A 32 -16.34 17.81 6.45
CA GLU A 32 -15.37 17.03 7.21
C GLU A 32 -14.93 15.79 6.42
N PRO A 33 -13.64 15.38 6.47
CA PRO A 33 -12.57 15.92 7.32
C PRO A 33 -11.73 17.03 6.66
N TRP A 34 -12.06 17.45 5.44
CA TRP A 34 -11.29 18.46 4.70
C TRP A 34 -11.28 19.81 5.40
N LEU A 35 -12.40 20.21 6.01
CA LEU A 35 -12.53 21.44 6.77
C LEU A 35 -11.57 21.48 7.96
N ARG A 36 -11.49 20.39 8.75
CA ARG A 36 -10.56 20.28 9.87
C ARG A 36 -9.11 20.41 9.42
N ASP A 37 -8.70 19.63 8.42
CA ASP A 37 -7.32 19.65 7.93
C ASP A 37 -6.94 21.01 7.31
N TYR A 38 -7.91 21.70 6.68
CA TYR A 38 -7.72 23.08 6.23
C TYR A 38 -7.50 24.06 7.39
N LYS A 39 -8.32 23.99 8.45
CA LYS A 39 -8.17 24.83 9.64
C LYS A 39 -6.85 24.59 10.36
N ASP A 40 -6.35 23.36 10.31
CA ASP A 40 -5.06 22.95 10.85
C ASP A 40 -3.87 23.39 9.95
N ASN A 41 -4.11 24.14 8.87
CA ASN A 41 -3.12 24.58 7.88
C ASN A 41 -2.36 23.43 7.22
N LYS A 42 -3.00 22.27 7.07
CA LYS A 42 -2.37 21.12 6.41
C LYS A 42 -2.39 21.24 4.88
N PHE A 43 -3.28 22.05 4.31
CA PHE A 43 -3.33 22.23 2.85
C PHE A 43 -2.58 23.47 2.39
N PHE A 44 -1.80 23.34 1.32
CA PHE A 44 -1.10 24.45 0.69
C PHE A 44 -0.85 24.18 -0.80
N LEU A 45 -0.46 25.22 -1.53
CA LEU A 45 -0.14 25.13 -2.96
C LEU A 45 1.37 25.21 -3.18
N ILE A 46 1.93 24.26 -3.92
CA ILE A 46 3.31 24.28 -4.41
C ILE A 46 3.29 24.33 -5.93
N VAL A 47 3.71 25.44 -6.54
CA VAL A 47 3.75 25.61 -8.00
C VAL A 47 2.39 25.28 -8.66
N GLY A 48 1.29 25.65 -7.99
CA GLY A 48 -0.08 25.38 -8.45
C GLY A 48 -0.55 23.94 -8.26
N LEU A 49 0.18 23.10 -7.52
CA LEU A 49 -0.25 21.76 -7.10
C LEU A 49 -0.78 21.82 -5.67
N LEU A 50 -1.91 21.16 -5.41
CA LEU A 50 -2.46 21.03 -4.07
C LEU A 50 -1.69 19.96 -3.31
N CYS A 51 -1.13 20.34 -2.17
CA CYS A 51 -0.39 19.46 -1.27
C CYS A 51 -1.07 19.40 0.10
N HIS A 52 -0.92 18.25 0.75
CA HIS A 52 -1.29 18.03 2.15
C HIS A 52 0.00 17.82 2.94
N GLY A 53 0.13 18.53 4.06
CA GLY A 53 1.28 18.49 4.95
C GLY A 53 0.93 17.96 6.32
N GLU A 54 1.85 17.18 6.83
CA GLU A 54 1.94 16.83 8.25
C GLU A 54 3.19 17.48 8.85
N LYS A 55 3.47 17.18 10.13
CA LYS A 55 4.52 17.86 10.92
C LYS A 55 5.88 17.98 10.22
N HIS A 56 6.27 16.99 9.41
CA HIS A 56 7.58 16.92 8.76
C HIS A 56 7.53 16.43 7.31
N THR A 57 6.34 16.25 6.74
CA THR A 57 6.15 15.62 5.43
C THR A 57 5.10 16.39 4.64
N SER A 58 5.23 16.36 3.33
CA SER A 58 4.25 16.94 2.42
C SER A 58 4.03 15.99 1.26
N ALA A 59 2.77 15.73 0.95
CA ALA A 59 2.35 14.80 -0.07
C ALA A 59 1.43 15.50 -1.08
N LEU A 60 1.49 15.06 -2.34
CA LEU A 60 0.64 15.60 -3.40
C LEU A 60 -0.80 15.13 -3.21
N THR A 61 -1.74 16.07 -3.16
CA THR A 61 -3.17 15.75 -3.03
C THR A 61 -3.74 15.25 -4.34
N ILE A 62 -4.22 14.01 -4.32
CA ILE A 62 -4.89 13.35 -5.44
C ILE A 62 -6.38 13.21 -5.12
N VAL A 63 -7.22 13.55 -6.09
CA VAL A 63 -8.69 13.49 -5.94
C VAL A 63 -9.40 12.80 -7.11
N ASP A 64 -8.69 12.64 -8.23
CA ASP A 64 -9.26 11.97 -9.40
C ASP A 64 -9.10 10.46 -9.23
N ARG A 65 -10.21 9.72 -9.38
CA ARG A 65 -10.21 8.26 -9.20
C ARG A 65 -9.32 7.58 -10.22
N ASP A 66 -9.26 8.09 -11.44
CA ASP A 66 -8.41 7.54 -12.50
C ASP A 66 -6.92 7.64 -12.11
N HIS A 67 -6.51 8.74 -11.48
CA HIS A 67 -5.14 8.90 -10.99
C HIS A 67 -4.85 8.02 -9.77
N ILE A 68 -5.82 7.87 -8.85
CA ILE A 68 -5.67 6.96 -7.70
C ILE A 68 -5.47 5.53 -8.21
N SER A 69 -6.32 5.06 -9.14
CA SER A 69 -6.19 3.74 -9.74
C SER A 69 -4.85 3.55 -10.44
N LEU A 70 -4.37 4.55 -11.19
CA LEU A 70 -3.06 4.50 -11.82
C LEU A 70 -1.93 4.38 -10.79
N ILE A 71 -1.96 5.16 -9.70
CA ILE A 71 -0.95 5.09 -8.64
C ILE A 71 -0.95 3.70 -7.99
N LEU A 72 -2.13 3.14 -7.71
CA LEU A 72 -2.26 1.79 -7.13
C LEU A 72 -1.68 0.71 -8.06
N GLN A 73 -1.92 0.82 -9.38
CA GLN A 73 -1.37 -0.09 -10.38
C GLN A 73 0.15 0.04 -10.50
N GLU A 74 0.68 1.26 -10.60
CA GLU A 74 2.13 1.51 -10.71
C GLU A 74 2.91 1.00 -9.49
N CYS A 75 2.28 1.02 -8.31
CA CYS A 75 2.89 0.47 -7.10
C CYS A 75 3.05 -1.05 -7.13
N GLN A 76 2.27 -1.75 -7.95
CA GLN A 76 2.38 -3.20 -8.13
C GLN A 76 3.38 -3.57 -9.24
N ASP A 77 3.44 -2.79 -10.32
CA ASP A 77 4.20 -3.15 -11.51
C ASP A 77 5.65 -2.64 -11.52
N CYS A 78 6.10 -1.93 -10.50
CA CYS A 78 7.46 -1.38 -10.48
C CYS A 78 8.52 -2.49 -10.33
N PRO A 79 9.25 -2.88 -11.41
CA PRO A 79 10.18 -4.01 -11.39
C PRO A 79 11.43 -3.74 -10.53
N TYR A 80 11.67 -2.46 -10.24
CA TYR A 80 12.79 -1.96 -9.45
C TYR A 80 12.56 -2.02 -7.95
N MET A 81 11.35 -2.36 -7.50
CA MET A 81 11.05 -2.37 -6.07
C MET A 81 11.78 -3.50 -5.35
N GLY A 82 12.18 -4.58 -6.01
CA GLY A 82 12.57 -5.80 -5.29
C GLY A 82 11.41 -6.31 -4.43
N HIS A 83 11.56 -7.46 -3.77
CA HIS A 83 10.53 -7.98 -2.86
C HIS A 83 10.31 -7.04 -1.65
N MET A 84 9.59 -5.93 -1.83
CA MET A 84 9.22 -5.01 -0.76
C MET A 84 8.00 -5.57 -0.05
N SER A 85 8.07 -5.62 1.28
CA SER A 85 6.91 -5.95 2.11
C SER A 85 5.77 -4.96 1.90
N ASP A 86 4.53 -5.40 2.10
CA ASP A 86 3.31 -4.59 2.08
C ASP A 86 3.50 -3.22 2.75
N ASP A 87 4.15 -3.22 3.92
CA ASP A 87 4.37 -2.02 4.72
C ASP A 87 5.25 -0.98 4.02
N ARG A 88 6.28 -1.40 3.28
CA ARG A 88 7.18 -0.48 2.57
C ARG A 88 6.49 0.17 1.38
N THR A 89 5.63 -0.55 0.69
CA THR A 89 4.85 0.02 -0.41
C THR A 89 3.82 1.01 0.11
N LYS A 90 3.17 0.70 1.24
CA LYS A 90 2.27 1.64 1.93
C LYS A 90 2.96 2.94 2.29
N GLU A 91 4.14 2.85 2.92
CA GLU A 91 4.94 4.01 3.32
C GLU A 91 5.37 4.84 2.10
N ARG A 92 5.74 4.21 0.99
CA ARG A 92 6.14 4.92 -0.23
C ARG A 92 5.00 5.72 -0.86
N VAL A 93 3.81 5.15 -0.92
CA VAL A 93 2.63 5.85 -1.46
C VAL A 93 2.26 7.02 -0.55
N ALA A 94 2.18 6.77 0.76
CA ALA A 94 1.83 7.79 1.76
C ALA A 94 2.87 8.93 1.84
N SER A 95 4.15 8.66 1.56
CA SER A 95 5.20 9.69 1.60
C SER A 95 5.17 10.65 0.41
N THR A 96 4.53 10.28 -0.70
CA THR A 96 4.53 11.08 -1.94
C THR A 96 3.16 11.62 -2.31
N THR A 97 2.09 10.93 -1.90
CA THR A 97 0.71 11.23 -2.31
C THR A 97 -0.23 11.16 -1.11
N TRP A 98 -1.31 11.94 -1.19
CA TRP A 98 -2.35 11.98 -0.16
C TRP A 98 -3.72 12.02 -0.82
N TRP A 99 -4.64 11.23 -0.29
CA TRP A 99 -6.07 11.35 -0.56
C TRP A 99 -6.86 10.89 0.65
N LEU A 100 -8.14 11.25 0.68
CA LEU A 100 -9.02 10.84 1.76
C LEU A 100 -9.10 9.31 1.80
N LYS A 101 -8.79 8.71 2.95
CA LYS A 101 -8.77 7.24 3.17
C LYS A 101 -7.68 6.48 2.39
N LEU A 102 -6.55 7.13 2.07
CA LEU A 102 -5.40 6.49 1.41
C LEU A 102 -5.02 5.13 2.03
N GLU A 103 -4.80 5.08 3.34
CA GLU A 103 -4.38 3.84 4.00
C GLU A 103 -5.41 2.70 3.87
N GLN A 104 -6.69 3.04 3.98
CA GLN A 104 -7.78 2.08 3.87
C GLN A 104 -7.87 1.54 2.45
N GLU A 105 -7.91 2.42 1.44
CA GLU A 105 -8.00 2.01 0.03
C GLU A 105 -6.76 1.22 -0.41
N LEU A 106 -5.57 1.60 0.06
CA LEU A 106 -4.35 0.90 -0.24
C LEU A 106 -4.32 -0.50 0.41
N SER A 107 -4.80 -0.63 1.65
CA SER A 107 -4.91 -1.92 2.31
C SER A 107 -5.95 -2.82 1.67
N GLU A 108 -7.07 -2.25 1.18
CA GLU A 108 -8.10 -2.97 0.44
C GLU A 108 -7.61 -3.41 -0.94
N TYR A 109 -6.85 -2.57 -1.63
CA TYR A 109 -6.21 -2.92 -2.89
C TYR A 109 -5.22 -4.09 -2.73
N ILE A 110 -4.35 -4.01 -1.72
CA ILE A 110 -3.39 -5.07 -1.40
C ILE A 110 -4.10 -6.39 -1.02
N SER A 111 -5.21 -6.32 -0.30
CA SER A 111 -5.95 -7.52 0.13
C SER A 111 -6.81 -8.15 -0.97
N THR A 112 -7.10 -7.43 -2.05
CA THR A 112 -7.90 -7.94 -3.18
C THR A 112 -7.04 -8.35 -4.38
N CYS A 113 -5.80 -7.86 -4.46
CA CYS A 113 -4.89 -8.20 -5.55
C CYS A 113 -4.28 -9.59 -5.38
N GLU A 114 -4.74 -10.56 -6.19
CA GLU A 114 -4.25 -11.94 -6.17
C GLU A 114 -2.73 -12.02 -6.41
N ARG A 115 -2.24 -11.28 -7.41
CA ARG A 115 -0.80 -11.24 -7.76
C ARG A 115 0.04 -10.74 -6.58
N TRP A 116 -0.41 -9.68 -5.90
CA TRP A 116 0.24 -9.19 -4.69
C TRP A 116 0.29 -10.25 -3.59
N GLN A 117 -0.81 -10.96 -3.37
CA GLN A 117 -0.90 -12.02 -2.35
C GLN A 117 -0.04 -13.24 -2.69
N MET A 118 0.12 -13.57 -3.97
CA MET A 118 1.01 -14.64 -4.39
C MET A 118 2.47 -14.28 -4.14
N GLU A 119 2.88 -13.05 -4.49
CA GLU A 119 4.27 -12.57 -4.33
C GLU A 119 4.65 -12.36 -2.85
N ASN A 120 3.73 -11.83 -2.04
CA ASN A 120 3.93 -11.55 -0.62
C ASN A 120 3.33 -12.61 0.30
N ARG A 121 3.13 -13.84 -0.21
CA ARG A 121 2.54 -14.92 0.56
C ARG A 121 3.35 -15.12 1.84
N LYS A 122 2.72 -14.88 2.99
CA LYS A 122 3.37 -15.08 4.28
C LYS A 122 3.75 -16.55 4.39
N HIS A 123 5.04 -16.83 4.30
CA HIS A 123 5.58 -18.12 4.71
C HIS A 123 5.27 -18.22 6.20
N GLY A 124 4.25 -19.01 6.56
CA GLY A 124 3.97 -19.30 7.95
C GLY A 124 5.22 -19.82 8.66
N LYS A 125 5.26 -19.75 10.00
CA LYS A 125 6.25 -20.51 10.77
C LYS A 125 6.24 -21.94 10.21
N LYS A 126 7.41 -22.46 9.83
CA LYS A 126 7.53 -23.87 9.41
C LYS A 126 6.76 -24.71 10.43
N TYR A 127 5.76 -25.45 9.95
CA TYR A 127 4.95 -26.29 10.81
C TYR A 127 5.85 -27.38 11.39
N GLY A 128 6.23 -27.21 12.65
CA GLY A 128 6.97 -28.20 13.42
C GLY A 128 8.32 -27.72 13.96
N PHE A 129 8.68 -28.26 15.12
CA PHE A 129 10.07 -28.35 15.52
C PHE A 129 10.84 -29.13 14.44
N LEU A 130 12.13 -28.83 14.25
CA LEU A 130 13.01 -29.73 13.49
C LEU A 130 12.80 -31.15 14.05
N GLN A 131 12.23 -32.06 13.26
CA GLN A 131 12.11 -33.44 13.69
C GLN A 131 13.53 -33.96 13.90
N HIS A 132 13.79 -34.47 15.09
CA HIS A 132 15.05 -35.14 15.39
C HIS A 132 15.13 -36.38 14.49
N ILE A 133 16.03 -36.36 13.51
CA ILE A 133 16.26 -37.52 12.67
C ILE A 133 17.24 -38.41 13.42
N GLU A 134 16.91 -39.69 13.58
CA GLU A 134 17.85 -40.64 14.17
C GLU A 134 19.15 -40.68 13.35
N GLU A 135 20.28 -40.73 14.05
CA GLU A 135 21.58 -40.89 13.42
C GLU A 135 21.68 -42.31 12.84
N PRO A 136 22.04 -42.45 11.55
CA PRO A 136 22.19 -43.76 10.94
C PRO A 136 23.33 -44.50 11.64
N LYS A 137 23.07 -45.76 12.02
CA LYS A 137 24.03 -46.60 12.75
C LYS A 137 25.01 -47.27 11.79
N HIS A 138 24.58 -47.46 10.55
CA HIS A 138 25.36 -48.08 9.49
C HIS A 138 25.29 -47.24 8.19
N PRO A 139 26.30 -47.37 7.31
CA PRO A 139 26.24 -46.78 5.99
C PRO A 139 24.95 -47.19 5.27
N TRP A 140 24.30 -46.21 4.62
CA TRP A 140 23.13 -46.41 3.74
C TRP A 140 21.78 -46.71 4.41
N ASP A 141 21.68 -46.74 5.75
CA ASP A 141 20.41 -46.99 6.47
C ASP A 141 19.26 -46.08 5.99
N ARG A 142 19.55 -44.78 5.84
CA ARG A 142 18.54 -43.82 5.38
C ARG A 142 18.02 -44.08 3.97
N LEU A 143 18.84 -44.65 3.07
CA LEU A 143 18.38 -45.00 1.73
C LEU A 143 17.49 -46.24 1.75
N GLN A 144 17.78 -47.20 2.64
CA GLN A 144 16.93 -48.38 2.82
C GLN A 144 15.57 -47.98 3.39
N ASP A 145 15.54 -47.12 4.41
CA ASP A 145 14.29 -46.62 5.00
C ASP A 145 13.42 -45.90 3.96
N LEU A 146 14.02 -44.97 3.20
CA LEU A 146 13.32 -44.26 2.12
C LEU A 146 12.82 -45.20 1.02
N TYR A 147 13.58 -46.24 0.70
CA TYR A 147 13.19 -47.25 -0.28
C TYR A 147 12.01 -48.10 0.19
N GLN A 148 11.97 -48.48 1.48
CA GLN A 148 10.84 -49.22 2.05
C GLN A 148 9.58 -48.35 2.19
N GLU A 149 9.74 -47.07 2.55
CA GLU A 149 8.65 -46.09 2.60
C GLU A 149 8.03 -45.88 1.20
N ALA A 150 8.87 -45.76 0.17
CA ALA A 150 8.44 -45.63 -1.22
C ALA A 150 7.69 -46.88 -1.74
N LYS A 151 8.11 -48.08 -1.31
CA LYS A 151 7.38 -49.33 -1.58
C LYS A 151 6.02 -49.37 -0.88
N ARG A 152 5.93 -48.93 0.38
CA ARG A 152 4.67 -48.88 1.14
C ARG A 152 3.67 -47.90 0.54
N THR A 153 4.14 -46.77 0.05
CA THR A 153 3.30 -45.72 -0.54
C THR A 153 2.94 -45.97 -2.02
N SER A 154 3.33 -47.12 -2.59
CA SER A 154 3.01 -47.53 -3.97
C SER A 154 3.45 -46.49 -5.03
N ILE A 155 4.56 -45.79 -4.78
CA ILE A 155 5.14 -44.81 -5.73
C ILE A 155 6.11 -45.49 -6.72
N LEU A 156 6.49 -46.74 -6.45
CA LEU A 156 7.24 -47.59 -7.39
C LEU A 156 6.49 -48.91 -7.58
N PRO A 157 6.47 -49.47 -8.81
CA PRO A 157 5.86 -50.78 -9.08
C PRO A 157 6.56 -51.92 -8.34
#